data_AF-A0A434FJR5-F1
#
_entry.id   AF-A0A434FJR5-F1
#
_cell.length_a   1.000
_cell.length_b   1.000
_cell.length_c   1.000
_cell.angle_alpha   90.00
_cell.angle_beta   90.00
_cell.angle_gamma   90.00
#
_symmetry.space_group_name_H-M   'P 1'
#
loop_
_entity.id
_entity.type
_entity.pdbx_description
1 polymer ?
#
loop_
_entity_poly.entity_id
_entity_poly.type
_entity_poly.pdbx_seq_one_letter_code
_entity_poly.pdbx_strand_id
1 'polypeptide(L)'
;MSNLLSRTLKRFCFDQRGTVLVEMSLVAPLMLMLSAGVFEFGNLIHDKLLMEAGLTDGARFAARCNSKLYTDAGLTAIDCADRAKNIAVFGNWDGTAPSRIPGWQKADVTIDSATCTNAIDSTGTVLYLSTTSQVCIVTASGTYAYSNLDSVGLLSLFNITTVTLGASHQERLIRF
;
A
#
# COMPACT_ATOMS: atom_id res chain seq x y z
N MET A 1 9.57 -47.98 -45.33
CA MET A 1 9.27 -46.70 -44.64
C MET A 1 10.10 -46.46 -43.38
N SER A 2 10.49 -47.48 -42.59
CA SER A 2 11.31 -47.28 -41.37
C SER A 2 12.70 -46.66 -41.60
N ASN A 3 13.35 -46.96 -42.73
CA ASN A 3 14.67 -46.44 -43.07
C ASN A 3 14.72 -44.94 -43.39
N LEU A 4 13.58 -44.33 -43.75
CA LEU A 4 13.52 -42.87 -43.99
C LEU A 4 13.38 -42.12 -42.67
N LEU A 5 12.57 -42.65 -41.75
CA LEU A 5 12.37 -42.14 -40.39
C LEU A 5 13.63 -42.22 -39.52
N SER A 6 14.38 -43.32 -39.60
CA SER A 6 15.64 -43.45 -38.84
C SER A 6 16.74 -42.49 -39.34
N ARG A 7 16.72 -42.18 -40.64
CA ARG A 7 17.69 -41.29 -41.29
C ARG A 7 17.38 -39.82 -41.02
N THR A 8 16.11 -39.44 -40.93
CA THR A 8 15.70 -38.08 -40.51
C THR A 8 15.96 -37.85 -39.03
N LEU A 9 15.67 -38.83 -38.15
CA LEU A 9 15.97 -38.75 -36.71
C LEU A 9 17.48 -38.64 -36.43
N LYS A 10 18.33 -39.44 -37.09
CA LYS A 10 19.80 -39.29 -36.97
C LYS A 10 20.29 -37.93 -37.44
N ARG A 11 19.67 -37.35 -38.47
CA ARG A 11 20.04 -36.04 -39.00
C ARG A 11 19.64 -34.91 -38.05
N PHE A 12 18.47 -34.99 -37.42
CA PHE A 12 18.05 -34.08 -36.35
C PHE A 12 18.94 -34.19 -35.10
N CYS A 13 19.34 -35.40 -34.71
CA CYS A 13 20.17 -35.63 -33.52
C CYS A 13 21.61 -35.10 -33.68
N PHE A 14 22.07 -34.89 -34.91
CA PHE A 14 23.37 -34.29 -35.25
C PHE A 14 23.27 -32.81 -35.63
N ASP A 15 22.06 -32.23 -35.66
CA ASP A 15 21.85 -30.84 -36.09
C ASP A 15 21.99 -29.88 -34.90
N GLN A 16 23.15 -29.23 -34.79
CA GLN A 16 23.44 -28.26 -33.73
C GLN A 16 22.63 -26.96 -33.87
N ARG A 17 21.96 -26.73 -35.01
CA ARG A 17 21.16 -25.52 -35.25
C ARG A 17 19.91 -25.43 -34.36
N GLY A 18 19.43 -26.57 -33.85
CA GLY A 18 18.27 -26.64 -32.95
C GLY A 18 18.60 -26.43 -31.46
N THR A 19 19.88 -26.49 -31.06
CA THR A 19 20.30 -26.42 -29.65
C THR A 19 19.90 -25.09 -29.01
N VAL A 20 20.04 -23.99 -29.73
CA VAL A 20 19.63 -22.65 -29.26
C VAL A 20 18.13 -22.60 -28.97
N LEU A 21 17.33 -23.31 -29.75
CA LEU A 21 15.88 -23.33 -29.60
C LEU A 21 15.47 -24.13 -28.35
N VAL A 22 16.18 -25.22 -28.06
CA VAL A 22 15.99 -26.01 -26.83
C VAL A 22 16.45 -25.24 -25.59
N GLU A 23 17.61 -24.59 -25.66
CA GLU A 23 18.13 -23.77 -24.56
C GLU A 23 17.20 -22.59 -24.26
N MET A 24 16.73 -21.87 -25.29
CA MET A 24 15.75 -20.81 -25.13
C MET A 24 14.42 -21.34 -24.60
N SER A 25 13.99 -22.55 -24.99
CA SER A 25 12.74 -23.14 -24.47
C SER A 25 12.76 -23.43 -22.97
N LEU A 26 13.96 -23.64 -22.38
CA LEU A 26 14.13 -23.86 -20.95
C LEU A 26 14.39 -22.55 -20.19
N VAL A 27 15.22 -21.66 -20.74
CA VAL A 27 15.64 -20.43 -20.06
C VAL A 27 14.58 -19.32 -20.17
N ALA A 28 13.91 -19.18 -21.32
CA ALA A 28 12.91 -18.13 -21.54
C ALA A 28 11.74 -18.17 -20.54
N PRO A 29 11.06 -19.30 -20.29
CA PRO A 29 9.95 -19.31 -19.33
C PRO A 29 10.41 -18.96 -17.91
N LEU A 30 11.61 -19.40 -17.51
CA LEU A 30 12.19 -19.05 -16.21
C LEU A 30 12.46 -17.54 -16.11
N MET A 31 13.09 -16.94 -17.12
CA MET A 31 13.38 -15.50 -17.13
C MET A 31 12.11 -14.66 -17.18
N LEU A 32 11.10 -15.07 -17.95
CA LEU A 32 9.81 -14.39 -18.01
C LEU A 32 9.09 -14.45 -16.67
N MET A 33 9.10 -15.60 -16.00
CA MET A 33 8.50 -15.78 -14.68
C MET A 33 9.17 -14.90 -13.62
N LEU A 34 10.50 -14.86 -13.59
CA LEU A 34 11.26 -13.98 -12.68
C LEU A 34 10.97 -12.50 -12.97
N SER A 35 10.94 -12.11 -14.24
CA SER A 35 10.65 -10.73 -14.64
C SER A 35 9.24 -10.31 -14.24
N ALA A 36 8.23 -11.14 -14.52
CA ALA A 36 6.85 -10.91 -14.13
C ALA A 36 6.73 -10.73 -12.60
N GLY A 37 7.42 -11.57 -11.82
CA GLY A 37 7.48 -11.43 -10.37
C GLY A 37 8.06 -10.10 -9.93
N VAL A 38 9.21 -9.69 -10.48
CA VAL A 38 9.84 -8.41 -10.12
C VAL A 38 8.92 -7.21 -10.42
N PHE A 39 8.23 -7.21 -11.57
CA PHE A 39 7.31 -6.12 -11.91
C PHE A 39 6.09 -6.08 -11.00
N GLU A 40 5.46 -7.23 -10.72
CA GLU A 40 4.26 -7.29 -9.89
C GLU A 40 4.55 -6.94 -8.42
N PHE A 41 5.60 -7.52 -7.83
CA PHE A 41 6.01 -7.16 -6.47
C PHE A 41 6.55 -5.72 -6.40
N GLY A 42 7.18 -5.22 -7.46
CA GLY A 42 7.62 -3.83 -7.56
C GLY A 42 6.45 -2.85 -7.48
N ASN A 43 5.39 -3.10 -8.24
CA ASN A 43 4.16 -2.30 -8.20
C ASN A 43 3.47 -2.40 -6.84
N LEU A 44 3.37 -3.60 -6.26
CA LEU A 44 2.79 -3.81 -4.94
C LEU A 44 3.53 -3.03 -3.84
N ILE A 45 4.86 -3.04 -3.86
CA ILE A 45 5.69 -2.26 -2.92
C ILE A 45 5.51 -0.75 -3.18
N HIS A 46 5.46 -0.34 -4.44
CA HIS A 46 5.22 1.06 -4.81
C HIS A 46 3.89 1.58 -4.23
N ASP A 47 2.80 0.84 -4.43
CA ASP A 47 1.48 1.19 -3.89
C ASP A 47 1.48 1.22 -2.36
N LYS A 48 2.17 0.27 -1.71
CA LYS A 48 2.32 0.26 -0.24
C LYS A 48 3.06 1.49 0.28
N LEU A 49 4.15 1.90 -0.39
CA LEU A 49 4.91 3.09 0.00
C LEU A 49 4.09 4.38 -0.19
N LEU A 50 3.30 4.46 -1.27
CA LEU A 50 2.38 5.58 -1.50
C LEU A 50 1.28 5.64 -0.43
N MET A 51 0.76 4.47 0.00
CA MET A 51 -0.22 4.37 1.09
C MET A 51 0.37 4.89 2.40
N GLU A 52 1.57 4.42 2.77
CA GLU A 52 2.24 4.82 4.01
C GLU A 52 2.56 6.31 4.02
N ALA A 53 3.01 6.86 2.89
CA ALA A 53 3.20 8.30 2.74
C ALA A 53 1.89 9.08 2.91
N GLY A 54 0.80 8.62 2.28
CA GLY A 54 -0.53 9.22 2.40
C GLY A 54 -1.04 9.22 3.83
N LEU A 55 -1.02 8.06 4.50
CA LEU A 55 -1.43 7.94 5.89
C LEU A 55 -0.58 8.78 6.84
N THR A 56 0.72 8.90 6.59
CA THR A 56 1.63 9.76 7.36
C THR A 56 1.24 11.23 7.22
N ASP A 57 0.98 11.70 6.00
CA ASP A 57 0.58 13.08 5.75
C ASP A 57 -0.79 13.39 6.37
N GLY A 58 -1.75 12.49 6.21
CA GLY A 58 -3.08 12.60 6.82
C GLY A 58 -3.03 12.61 8.35
N ALA A 59 -2.26 11.71 8.96
CA ALA A 59 -2.07 11.66 10.41
C ALA A 59 -1.39 12.91 10.95
N ARG A 60 -0.34 13.41 10.28
CA ARG A 60 0.37 14.64 10.66
C ARG A 60 -0.52 15.87 10.58
N PHE A 61 -1.42 15.91 9.61
CA PHE A 61 -2.44 16.95 9.52
C PHE A 61 -3.46 16.80 10.66
N ALA A 62 -4.03 15.62 10.85
CA ALA A 62 -5.02 15.35 11.90
C ALA A 62 -4.47 15.57 13.32
N ALA A 63 -3.19 15.30 13.55
CA ALA A 63 -2.50 15.57 14.81
C ALA A 63 -2.37 17.06 15.15
N ARG A 64 -2.44 17.94 14.13
CA ARG A 64 -2.37 19.40 14.30
C ARG A 64 -3.74 20.08 14.18
N CYS A 65 -4.69 19.43 13.52
CA CYS A 65 -6.03 19.96 13.30
C CYS A 65 -6.87 19.82 14.58
N ASN A 66 -7.16 20.94 15.24
CA ASN A 66 -7.98 20.97 16.44
C ASN A 66 -9.45 21.21 16.07
N SER A 67 -10.22 20.12 15.93
CA SER A 67 -11.65 20.19 15.62
C SER A 67 -12.45 20.99 16.65
N LYS A 68 -12.05 20.94 17.93
CA LYS A 68 -12.69 21.71 19.01
C LYS A 68 -12.52 23.22 18.83
N LEU A 69 -11.34 23.66 18.39
CA LEU A 69 -11.09 25.09 18.13
C LEU A 69 -11.98 25.61 17.00
N TYR A 70 -12.18 24.82 15.94
CA TYR A 70 -13.07 25.21 14.83
C TYR A 70 -14.54 25.23 15.24
N THR A 71 -14.99 24.27 16.06
CA THR A 71 -16.36 24.29 16.60
C THR A 71 -16.59 25.48 17.52
N ASP A 72 -15.61 25.80 18.39
CA ASP A 72 -15.70 26.91 19.34
C ASP A 72 -15.69 28.27 18.62
N ALA A 73 -15.01 28.36 17.46
CA ALA A 73 -15.01 29.53 16.59
C ALA A 73 -16.24 29.64 15.67
N GLY A 74 -17.18 28.69 15.72
CA GLY A 74 -18.36 28.65 14.84
C GLY A 74 -18.08 28.18 13.40
N LEU A 75 -16.90 27.65 13.12
CA LEU A 75 -16.50 27.07 11.82
C LEU A 75 -16.74 25.56 11.78
N THR A 76 -17.97 25.11 12.03
CA THR A 76 -18.35 23.69 12.01
C THR A 76 -18.24 23.03 10.64
N ALA A 77 -18.06 23.82 9.57
CA ALA A 77 -17.88 23.33 8.20
C ALA A 77 -16.50 22.66 7.96
N ILE A 78 -15.54 22.79 8.88
CA ILE A 78 -14.21 22.20 8.77
C ILE A 78 -14.15 20.90 9.58
N ASP A 79 -14.42 19.78 8.91
CA ASP A 79 -14.18 18.45 9.47
C ASP A 79 -12.70 18.05 9.29
N CYS A 80 -11.92 18.13 10.38
CA CYS A 80 -10.52 17.72 10.40
C CYS A 80 -10.30 16.27 9.93
N ALA A 81 -11.23 15.36 10.23
CA ALA A 81 -11.11 13.95 9.85
C ALA A 81 -11.36 13.76 8.35
N ASP A 82 -12.36 14.42 7.77
CA ASP A 82 -12.60 14.36 6.32
C ASP A 82 -11.44 15.00 5.53
N ARG A 83 -10.91 16.13 6.01
CA ARG A 83 -9.75 16.79 5.37
C ARG A 83 -8.49 15.95 5.48
N ALA A 84 -8.27 15.28 6.61
CA ALA A 84 -7.17 14.33 6.77
C ALA A 84 -7.29 13.15 5.78
N LYS A 85 -8.50 12.64 5.55
CA LYS A 85 -8.76 11.60 4.54
C LYS A 85 -8.49 12.10 3.12
N ASN A 86 -8.89 13.34 2.79
CA ASN A 86 -8.60 13.93 1.48
C ASN A 86 -7.08 14.03 1.25
N ILE A 87 -6.34 14.50 2.25
CA ILE A 87 -4.87 14.60 2.18
C ILE A 87 -4.23 13.22 2.04
N ALA A 88 -4.73 12.22 2.77
CA ALA A 88 -4.19 10.86 2.71
C ALA A 88 -4.36 10.23 1.32
N VAL A 89 -5.56 10.33 0.74
CA VAL A 89 -5.89 9.67 -0.53
C VAL A 89 -5.43 10.48 -1.74
N PHE A 90 -5.64 11.79 -1.75
CA PHE A 90 -5.44 12.65 -2.92
C PHE A 90 -4.22 13.57 -2.80
N GLY A 91 -3.62 13.70 -1.61
CA GLY A 91 -2.50 14.61 -1.37
C GLY A 91 -2.86 16.09 -1.36
N ASN A 92 -4.14 16.44 -1.41
CA ASN A 92 -4.61 17.83 -1.35
C ASN A 92 -5.78 18.02 -0.38
N TRP A 93 -6.01 19.28 0.00
CA TRP A 93 -7.07 19.67 0.93
C TRP A 93 -8.47 19.37 0.40
N ASP A 94 -8.70 19.69 -0.88
CA ASP A 94 -10.02 19.64 -1.51
C ASP A 94 -10.45 18.23 -1.97
N GLY A 95 -9.52 17.28 -2.04
CA GLY A 95 -9.78 15.91 -2.51
C GLY A 95 -10.08 15.81 -4.02
N THR A 96 -9.60 16.78 -4.80
CA THR A 96 -9.87 16.91 -6.24
C THR A 96 -8.76 16.35 -7.13
N ALA A 97 -7.57 16.10 -6.57
CA ALA A 97 -6.47 15.50 -7.30
C ALA A 97 -6.76 14.01 -7.60
N PRO A 98 -6.08 13.38 -8.57
CA PRO A 98 -6.15 11.93 -8.71
C PRO A 98 -5.68 11.24 -7.42
N SER A 99 -6.29 10.09 -7.11
CA SER A 99 -5.86 9.29 -5.96
C SER A 99 -4.39 8.88 -6.11
N ARG A 100 -3.64 8.90 -5.01
CA ARG A 100 -2.24 8.43 -4.96
C ARG A 100 -2.10 7.00 -5.47
N ILE A 101 -3.07 6.16 -5.12
CA ILE A 101 -3.15 4.77 -5.55
C ILE A 101 -4.40 4.63 -6.43
N PRO A 102 -4.29 4.10 -7.65
CA PRO A 102 -5.44 3.92 -8.53
C PRO A 102 -6.56 3.13 -7.84
N GLY A 103 -7.77 3.69 -7.79
CA GLY A 103 -8.92 3.03 -7.16
C GLY A 103 -8.97 3.08 -5.63
N TRP A 104 -7.98 3.66 -4.94
CA TRP A 104 -8.04 3.88 -3.50
C TRP A 104 -8.97 5.06 -3.18
N GLN A 105 -9.82 4.89 -2.16
CA GLN A 105 -10.89 5.84 -1.85
C GLN A 105 -10.85 6.29 -0.39
N LYS A 106 -11.54 7.40 -0.09
CA LYS A 106 -11.69 7.91 1.29
C LYS A 106 -12.37 6.92 2.23
N ALA A 107 -13.22 6.06 1.69
CA ALA A 107 -13.90 5.01 2.45
C ALA A 107 -12.91 3.97 3.00
N ASP A 108 -11.78 3.79 2.32
CA ASP A 108 -10.75 2.83 2.69
C ASP A 108 -9.78 3.35 3.77
N VAL A 109 -9.94 4.63 4.16
CA VAL A 109 -9.09 5.31 5.15
C VAL A 109 -9.91 5.65 6.39
N THR A 110 -9.37 5.28 7.55
CA THR A 110 -9.92 5.62 8.86
C THR A 110 -8.94 6.50 9.62
N ILE A 111 -9.44 7.60 10.18
CA ILE A 111 -8.68 8.51 11.03
C ILE A 111 -9.36 8.48 12.40
N ASP A 112 -8.67 7.97 13.41
CA ASP A 112 -9.13 7.94 14.79
C ASP A 112 -8.26 8.85 15.65
N SER A 113 -8.88 9.81 16.34
CA SER A 113 -8.23 10.77 17.24
C SER A 113 -8.66 10.61 18.71
N ALA A 114 -9.40 9.55 19.03
CA ALA A 114 -10.05 9.37 20.33
C ALA A 114 -9.15 8.70 21.38
N THR A 115 -8.00 8.14 20.98
CA THR A 115 -7.17 7.36 21.90
C THR A 115 -6.28 8.27 22.75
N CYS A 116 -6.55 8.33 24.05
CA CYS A 116 -5.76 9.10 25.02
C CYS A 116 -5.26 8.22 26.16
N THR A 117 -4.00 8.40 26.53
CA THR A 117 -3.33 7.72 27.65
C THR A 117 -2.92 8.73 28.71
N ASN A 118 -2.96 8.34 29.99
CA ASN A 118 -2.52 9.21 31.07
C ASN A 118 -1.00 9.45 30.98
N ALA A 119 -0.57 10.68 31.22
CA ALA A 119 0.84 11.06 31.20
C ALA A 119 1.60 10.53 32.43
N ILE A 120 0.87 10.24 33.52
CA ILE A 120 1.39 9.75 34.79
C ILE A 120 0.59 8.50 35.16
N ASP A 121 1.28 7.45 35.60
CA ASP A 121 0.64 6.24 36.13
C ASP A 121 0.08 6.49 37.56
N SER A 122 -0.83 5.62 37.99
CA SER A 122 -1.36 5.52 39.35
C SER A 122 -0.29 5.52 40.46
N THR A 123 0.94 5.14 40.13
CA THR A 123 2.11 5.10 41.03
C THR A 123 2.92 6.40 41.09
N GLY A 124 2.56 7.42 40.30
CA GLY A 124 3.29 8.69 40.20
C GLY A 124 4.46 8.68 39.20
N THR A 125 4.67 7.56 38.49
CA THR A 125 5.67 7.46 37.42
C THR A 125 5.26 8.28 36.20
N VAL A 126 6.14 9.15 35.71
CA VAL A 126 5.92 9.91 34.46
C VAL A 126 6.11 8.97 33.28
N LEU A 127 5.02 8.61 32.60
CA LEU A 127 5.00 7.79 31.38
C LEU A 127 5.36 8.62 30.16
N TYR A 128 4.85 9.85 30.08
CA TYR A 128 5.03 10.75 28.95
C TYR A 128 5.23 12.19 29.39
N LEU A 129 6.19 12.90 28.77
CA LEU A 129 6.35 14.33 28.99
C LEU A 129 5.22 15.10 28.28
N SER A 130 4.29 15.64 29.06
CA SER A 130 3.20 16.47 28.58
C SER A 130 2.90 17.60 29.55
N THR A 131 2.44 18.73 29.03
CA THR A 131 1.90 19.84 29.84
C THR A 131 0.48 19.55 30.35
N THR A 132 -0.18 18.55 29.76
CA THR A 132 -1.52 18.05 30.11
C THR A 132 -1.44 16.73 30.88
N SER A 133 -2.49 16.40 31.62
CA SER A 133 -2.62 15.12 32.35
C SER A 133 -2.71 13.89 31.43
N GLN A 134 -3.04 14.09 30.15
CA GLN A 134 -3.21 13.03 29.16
C GLN A 134 -2.49 13.36 27.85
N VAL A 135 -1.93 12.34 27.21
CA VAL A 135 -1.37 12.38 25.86
C VAL A 135 -2.33 11.63 24.94
N CYS A 136 -2.75 12.28 23.86
CA CYS A 136 -3.63 11.66 22.87
C CYS A 136 -2.84 11.36 21.60
N ILE A 137 -3.24 10.31 20.90
CA ILE A 137 -2.67 9.88 19.64
C ILE A 137 -3.75 9.89 18.56
N VAL A 138 -3.33 10.21 17.35
CA VAL A 138 -4.11 10.05 16.14
C VAL A 138 -3.58 8.84 15.39
N THR A 139 -4.46 7.90 15.08
CA THR A 139 -4.16 6.73 14.26
C THR A 139 -4.82 6.90 12.90
N ALA A 140 -4.02 6.94 11.84
CA ALA A 140 -4.49 6.83 10.47
C ALA A 140 -4.27 5.41 9.98
N SER A 141 -5.32 4.72 9.57
CA SER A 141 -5.24 3.38 9.00
C SER A 141 -5.87 3.34 7.62
N GLY A 142 -5.32 2.52 6.74
CA GLY A 142 -5.79 2.34 5.38
C GLY A 142 -5.71 0.89 4.95
N THR A 143 -6.70 0.47 4.17
CA THR A 143 -6.69 -0.84 3.49
C THR A 143 -6.80 -0.64 1.99
N TYR A 144 -6.22 -1.53 1.19
CA TYR A 144 -6.35 -1.50 -0.26
C TYR A 144 -6.34 -2.91 -0.82
N ALA A 145 -7.36 -3.24 -1.63
CA ALA A 145 -7.43 -4.51 -2.32
C ALA A 145 -6.72 -4.41 -3.67
N TYR A 146 -5.56 -5.06 -3.79
CA TYR A 146 -4.73 -5.11 -5.00
C TYR A 146 -5.35 -5.96 -6.12
N SER A 147 -6.46 -6.67 -5.84
CA SER A 147 -7.11 -7.64 -6.72
C SER A 147 -7.69 -7.07 -8.03
N ASN A 148 -7.87 -5.74 -8.12
CA ASN A 148 -8.62 -5.12 -9.21
C ASN A 148 -7.76 -4.64 -10.39
N LEU A 149 -6.43 -4.71 -10.29
CA LEU A 149 -5.52 -4.15 -11.29
C LEU A 149 -4.73 -5.19 -12.08
N ASP A 150 -4.67 -6.44 -11.64
CA ASP A 150 -3.73 -7.42 -12.20
C ASP A 150 -4.37 -8.74 -12.64
N SER A 151 -5.36 -8.65 -13.53
CA SER A 151 -6.01 -9.83 -14.13
C SER A 151 -5.09 -10.63 -15.07
N VAL A 152 -3.81 -10.25 -15.22
CA VAL A 152 -2.83 -10.86 -16.14
C VAL A 152 -1.46 -11.15 -15.46
N GLY A 153 -1.33 -10.89 -14.16
CA GLY A 153 -0.06 -11.00 -13.40
C GLY A 153 0.34 -12.43 -13.02
N LEU A 154 1.56 -12.59 -12.49
CA LEU A 154 2.10 -13.85 -11.96
C LEU A 154 1.23 -14.38 -10.81
N LEU A 155 0.64 -13.52 -9.97
CA LEU A 155 -0.25 -13.96 -8.89
C LEU A 155 -1.50 -14.69 -9.42
N SER A 156 -2.03 -14.25 -10.56
CA SER A 156 -3.16 -14.92 -11.22
C SER A 156 -2.80 -16.34 -11.69
N LEU A 157 -1.55 -16.57 -12.14
CA LEU A 157 -1.04 -17.89 -12.53
C LEU A 157 -1.05 -18.88 -11.35
N PHE A 158 -0.89 -18.37 -10.13
CA PHE A 158 -0.91 -19.15 -8.89
C PHE A 158 -2.28 -19.17 -8.19
N ASN A 159 -3.35 -18.68 -8.83
CA ASN A 159 -4.67 -18.53 -8.22
C ASN A 159 -4.68 -17.67 -6.94
N ILE A 160 -3.75 -16.72 -6.82
CA ILE A 160 -3.73 -15.75 -5.72
C ILE A 160 -4.53 -14.53 -6.19
N THR A 161 -5.82 -14.50 -5.90
CA THR A 161 -6.76 -13.49 -6.44
C THR A 161 -7.03 -12.34 -5.49
N THR A 162 -6.66 -12.44 -4.21
CA THR A 162 -6.97 -11.42 -3.20
C THR A 162 -5.74 -11.14 -2.35
N VAL A 163 -5.03 -10.06 -2.67
CA VAL A 163 -3.98 -9.48 -1.82
C VAL A 163 -4.50 -8.15 -1.30
N THR A 164 -4.61 -8.03 0.02
CA THR A 164 -5.00 -6.79 0.70
C THR A 164 -3.79 -6.17 1.37
N LEU A 165 -3.44 -4.96 0.96
CA LEU A 165 -2.43 -4.14 1.61
C LEU A 165 -3.07 -3.40 2.78
N GLY A 166 -2.39 -3.42 3.93
CA GLY A 166 -2.77 -2.66 5.10
C GLY A 166 -1.58 -1.82 5.59
N ALA A 167 -1.87 -0.61 6.05
CA ALA A 167 -0.92 0.24 6.74
C ALA A 167 -1.61 1.05 7.83
N SER A 168 -0.85 1.41 8.86
CA SER A 168 -1.29 2.29 9.93
C SER A 168 -0.15 3.18 10.37
N HIS A 169 -0.42 4.47 10.56
CA HIS A 169 0.51 5.44 11.09
C HIS A 169 -0.08 6.13 12.31
N GLN A 170 0.73 6.34 13.34
CA GLN A 170 0.33 7.01 14.56
C GLN A 170 1.14 8.29 14.77
N GLU A 171 0.45 9.37 15.12
CA GLU A 171 1.07 10.65 15.46
C GLU A 171 0.51 11.16 16.79
N ARG A 172 1.34 11.85 17.57
CA ARG A 172 0.89 12.48 18.81
C ARG A 172 0.03 13.70 18.49
N LEU A 173 -1.18 13.75 19.05
CA LEU A 173 -2.06 14.91 18.95
C LEU A 173 -1.49 16.09 19.73
N ILE A 174 -1.41 17.25 19.08
CA ILE A 174 -1.00 18.50 19.71
C ILE A 174 -2.27 19.24 20.16
N ARG A 175 -2.45 19.36 21.48
CA ARG A 175 -3.50 20.19 22.09
C ARG A 175 -2.88 21.50 22.58
N PHE A 176 -3.48 22.62 22.19
CA PHE A 176 -3.21 23.97 22.68
C PHE A 176 -4.52 24.56 23.22
#